data_AF-A0A1H9DHQ7-F1
#
_entry.id   AF-A0A1H9DHQ7-F1
#
_cell.length_a   1.000
_cell.length_b   1.000
_cell.length_c   1.000
_cell.angle_alpha   90.00
_cell.angle_beta   90.00
_cell.angle_gamma   90.00
#
_symmetry.space_group_name_H-M   'P 1'
#
loop_
_entity.id
_entity.type
_entity.pdbx_description
1 polymer ?
#
loop_
_entity_poly.entity_id
_entity_poly.type
_entity_poly.pdbx_seq_one_letter_code
_entity_poly.pdbx_strand_id
1 'polypeptide(L)'
;MMVILLLGLLGIQLATGMMSTDDIIWSGPFYNAVGETVSALAGEIHETVQGLLQLLVGLHILAIVLYKVKFGEPLVPAMIHGRKLKQDRDNAEHCEREPVSIIKFLIAVVPAAGFTYWLFSIPI
;
A
#
# COMPACT_ATOMS: atom_id res chain seq x y z
N MET A 1 12.15 -4.32 -6.44
CA MET A 1 12.04 -2.84 -6.36
C MET A 1 10.67 -2.28 -6.74
N MET A 2 9.74 -3.07 -7.32
CA MET A 2 8.35 -2.61 -7.54
C MET A 2 7.57 -2.32 -6.26
N VAL A 3 7.79 -3.08 -5.19
CA VAL A 3 7.04 -2.91 -3.93
C VAL A 3 7.27 -1.52 -3.32
N ILE A 4 8.52 -1.04 -3.29
CA ILE A 4 8.86 0.28 -2.76
C ILE A 4 8.19 1.39 -3.58
N LEU A 5 8.20 1.26 -4.91
CA LEU A 5 7.52 2.20 -5.81
C LEU A 5 6.01 2.23 -5.56
N LEU A 6 5.37 1.06 -5.48
CA LEU A 6 3.93 0.96 -5.21
C LEU A 6 3.55 1.53 -3.85
N LEU A 7 4.34 1.26 -2.80
CA LEU A 7 4.11 1.81 -1.47
C LEU A 7 4.31 3.33 -1.43
N GLY A 8 5.32 3.85 -2.13
CA GLY A 8 5.55 5.28 -2.25
C GLY A 8 4.40 6.00 -2.94
N LEU A 9 3.96 5.48 -4.09
CA LEU A 9 2.82 6.04 -4.83
C LEU A 9 1.52 5.94 -4.02
N LEU A 10 1.30 4.83 -3.31
CA LEU A 10 0.13 4.69 -2.44
C LEU A 10 0.16 5.70 -1.27
N GLY A 11 1.34 5.98 -0.73
CA GLY A 11 1.50 7.04 0.28
C GLY A 11 1.15 8.42 -0.26
N ILE A 12 1.58 8.74 -1.49
CA ILE A 12 1.20 9.99 -2.17
C ILE A 12 -0.32 10.05 -2.39
N GLN A 13 -0.92 8.97 -2.90
CA GLN A 13 -2.37 8.87 -3.11
C GLN A 13 -3.16 9.15 -1.83
N LEU A 14 -2.70 8.59 -0.71
CA LEU A 14 -3.33 8.77 0.60
C LEU A 14 -3.19 10.22 1.08
N ALA A 15 -1.99 10.80 0.98
CA ALA A 15 -1.74 12.20 1.36
C ALA A 15 -2.58 13.19 0.56
N THR A 16 -2.64 13.04 -0.76
CA THR A 16 -3.42 13.93 -1.63
C THR A 16 -4.92 13.69 -1.47
N GLY A 17 -5.36 12.45 -1.28
CA GLY A 17 -6.76 12.13 -1.03
C GLY A 17 -7.29 12.75 0.25
N MET A 18 -6.46 12.87 1.30
CA MET A 18 -6.88 13.54 2.54
C MET A 18 -7.07 15.06 2.41
N MET A 19 -6.50 15.68 1.37
CA MET A 19 -6.54 17.13 1.13
C MET A 19 -7.48 17.52 -0.04
N SER A 20 -7.92 16.55 -0.84
CA SER A 20 -8.75 16.75 -2.03
C SER A 20 -10.24 16.76 -1.71
N THR A 21 -11.03 17.26 -2.65
CA THR A 21 -12.49 17.20 -2.68
C THR A 21 -12.96 16.75 -4.06
N ASP A 22 -14.16 16.16 -4.14
CA ASP A 22 -14.88 15.83 -5.38
C ASP A 22 -15.95 16.90 -5.71
N ASP A 23 -15.91 18.04 -5.01
CA ASP A 23 -16.82 19.20 -5.11
C ASP A 23 -18.33 18.91 -4.94
N ILE A 24 -18.70 17.65 -4.70
CA ILE A 24 -20.09 17.19 -4.64
C ILE A 24 -20.45 16.75 -3.21
N ILE A 25 -19.95 15.61 -2.76
CA ILE A 25 -20.29 15.02 -1.45
C ILE A 25 -19.08 14.47 -0.69
N TRP A 26 -17.91 14.38 -1.33
CA TRP A 26 -16.71 13.78 -0.75
C TRP A 26 -15.62 14.83 -0.60
N SER A 27 -15.23 15.09 0.64
CA SER A 27 -14.10 15.95 0.97
C SER A 27 -13.19 15.25 1.96
N GLY A 28 -11.88 15.40 1.77
CA GLY A 28 -10.89 14.89 2.68
C GLY A 28 -10.92 15.61 4.04
N PRO A 29 -10.49 14.95 5.12
CA PRO A 29 -10.46 15.50 6.48
C PRO A 29 -9.60 16.77 6.62
N PHE A 30 -8.58 16.94 5.78
CA PHE A 30 -7.70 18.11 5.80
C PHE A 30 -8.10 19.17 4.76
N TYR A 31 -9.20 18.98 4.02
CA TYR A 31 -9.67 19.92 3.00
C TYR A 31 -9.83 21.34 3.56
N ASN A 32 -10.56 21.50 4.68
CA ASN A 32 -10.78 22.80 5.32
C ASN A 32 -9.51 23.43 5.92
N ALA A 33 -8.46 22.63 6.15
CA ALA A 33 -7.19 23.09 6.71
C ALA A 33 -6.19 23.55 5.63
N VAL A 34 -6.42 23.20 4.36
CA VAL A 34 -5.57 23.57 3.23
C VAL A 34 -6.21 24.69 2.41
N GLY A 35 -5.39 25.50 1.74
CA GLY A 35 -5.91 26.51 0.80
C GLY A 35 -6.46 25.87 -0.48
N GLU A 36 -7.36 26.57 -1.16
CA GLU A 36 -8.01 26.12 -2.41
C GLU A 36 -7.00 25.68 -3.48
N THR A 37 -5.92 26.44 -3.67
CA THR A 37 -4.85 26.10 -4.63
C THR A 37 -4.19 24.75 -4.32
N VAL A 38 -3.97 24.45 -3.04
CA VAL A 38 -3.34 23.20 -2.60
C VAL A 38 -4.32 22.04 -2.76
N SER A 39 -5.60 22.25 -2.44
CA SER A 39 -6.63 21.23 -2.61
C SER A 39 -6.83 20.87 -4.09
N ALA A 40 -6.90 21.87 -4.97
CA ALA A 40 -7.02 21.64 -6.41
C ALA A 40 -5.83 20.85 -6.98
N LEU A 41 -4.61 21.22 -6.58
CA LEU A 41 -3.40 20.50 -6.96
C LEU A 41 -3.40 19.06 -6.40
N ALA A 42 -3.85 18.88 -5.16
CA ALA A 42 -3.96 17.56 -4.54
C ALA A 42 -4.94 16.67 -5.33
N GLY A 43 -6.08 17.22 -5.79
CA GLY A 43 -7.03 16.50 -6.64
C GLY A 43 -6.44 16.04 -7.97
N GLU A 44 -5.75 16.94 -8.69
CA GLU A 44 -5.09 16.60 -9.96
C GLU A 44 -4.03 15.49 -9.78
N ILE A 45 -3.23 15.59 -8.72
CA ILE A 45 -2.23 14.57 -8.39
C ILE A 45 -2.93 13.25 -8.00
N HIS A 46 -4.01 13.30 -7.22
CA HIS A 46 -4.75 12.12 -6.78
C HIS A 46 -5.32 11.34 -7.98
N GLU A 47 -5.92 12.02 -8.95
CA GLU A 47 -6.43 11.36 -10.16
C GLU A 47 -5.31 10.76 -11.01
N THR A 48 -4.23 11.53 -11.21
CA THR A 48 -3.09 11.10 -12.02
C THR A 48 -2.37 9.89 -11.41
N VAL A 49 -2.10 9.93 -10.11
CA VAL A 49 -1.41 8.86 -9.38
C VAL A 49 -2.28 7.61 -9.33
N GLN A 50 -3.60 7.72 -9.24
CA GLN A 50 -4.52 6.59 -9.33
C GLN A 50 -4.34 5.82 -10.66
N GLY A 51 -4.36 6.55 -11.78
CA GLY A 51 -4.17 5.94 -13.11
C GLY A 51 -2.83 5.23 -13.24
N LEU A 52 -1.76 5.87 -12.75
CA LEU A 52 -0.41 5.29 -12.76
C LEU A 52 -0.31 4.05 -11.86
N LEU A 53 -0.91 4.08 -10.66
CA LEU A 53 -0.95 2.95 -9.74
C LEU A 53 -1.65 1.75 -10.38
N GLN A 54 -2.81 1.96 -11.01
CA GLN A 54 -3.56 0.90 -11.65
C GLN A 54 -2.76 0.22 -12.77
N LEU A 55 -2.03 1.01 -13.57
CA LEU A 55 -1.11 0.49 -14.59
C LEU A 55 0.02 -0.35 -13.97
N LEU A 56 0.71 0.17 -12.94
CA LEU A 56 1.84 -0.51 -12.31
C LEU A 56 1.42 -1.79 -11.58
N VAL A 57 0.27 -1.79 -10.93
CA VAL A 57 -0.32 -2.98 -10.32
C VAL A 57 -0.64 -4.03 -11.39
N GLY A 58 -1.24 -3.61 -12.52
CA GLY A 58 -1.50 -4.49 -13.66
C GLY A 58 -0.21 -5.13 -14.20
N LEU A 59 0.83 -4.32 -14.42
CA LEU A 59 2.15 -4.79 -14.85
C LEU A 59 2.77 -5.75 -13.82
N HIS A 60 2.63 -5.45 -12.53
CA HIS A 60 3.14 -6.29 -11.45
C HIS A 60 2.46 -7.67 -11.45
N ILE A 61 1.13 -7.71 -11.54
CA ILE A 61 0.37 -8.97 -11.61
C ILE A 61 0.74 -9.74 -12.87
N LEU A 62 0.84 -9.06 -14.02
CA LEU A 62 1.26 -9.68 -15.27
C LEU A 62 2.64 -10.34 -15.13
N ALA A 63 3.61 -9.67 -14.51
CA ALA A 63 4.93 -10.22 -14.26
C ALA A 63 4.87 -11.50 -13.40
N ILE A 64 4.03 -11.52 -12.37
CA ILE A 64 3.82 -12.70 -11.51
C ILE A 64 3.21 -13.86 -12.30
N VAL A 65 2.20 -13.60 -13.12
CA VAL A 65 1.54 -14.62 -13.95
C VAL A 65 2.51 -15.17 -15.00
N LEU A 66 3.25 -14.29 -15.68
CA LEU A 66 4.29 -14.70 -16.63
C LEU A 66 5.37 -15.54 -15.96
N TYR A 67 5.77 -15.20 -14.74
CA TYR A 67 6.74 -16.01 -13.99
C TYR A 67 6.21 -17.40 -13.69
N LYS A 68 4.95 -17.49 -13.25
CA LYS A 68 4.28 -18.76 -12.99
C LYS A 68 4.15 -19.62 -14.25
N VAL A 69 3.77 -19.03 -15.39
CA VAL A 69 3.50 -19.77 -16.63
C VAL A 69 4.78 -20.15 -17.37
N LYS A 70 5.74 -19.22 -17.49
CA LYS A 70 6.96 -19.43 -18.28
C LYS A 70 8.08 -20.11 -17.48
N PHE A 71 8.21 -19.79 -16.20
CA PHE A 71 9.30 -20.30 -15.35
C PHE A 71 8.83 -21.39 -14.39
N GLY A 72 7.53 -21.69 -14.34
CA GLY A 72 6.96 -22.74 -13.49
C GLY A 72 7.05 -22.46 -11.99
N GLU A 73 7.55 -21.29 -11.58
CA GLU A 73 7.72 -20.94 -10.18
C GLU A 73 6.52 -20.16 -9.65
N PRO A 74 5.70 -20.75 -8.73
CA PRO A 74 4.61 -20.01 -8.12
C PRO A 74 5.16 -19.02 -7.08
N LEU A 75 5.18 -17.73 -7.44
CA LEU A 75 5.61 -16.65 -6.53
C LEU A 75 4.53 -16.24 -5.51
N VAL A 76 3.24 -16.43 -5.83
CA VAL A 76 2.12 -16.03 -4.95
C VAL A 76 2.14 -16.74 -3.58
N PRO A 77 2.38 -18.06 -3.48
CA PRO A 77 2.51 -18.72 -2.19
C PRO A 77 3.64 -18.14 -1.32
N ALA A 78 4.73 -17.69 -1.96
CA ALA A 78 5.84 -17.06 -1.26
C ALA A 78 5.48 -15.66 -0.74
N MET A 79 4.59 -14.94 -1.42
CA MET A 79 4.09 -13.65 -0.94
C MET A 79 3.12 -13.81 0.24
N ILE A 80 2.25 -14.82 0.22
CA ILE A 80 1.26 -15.05 1.30
C ILE A 80 1.91 -15.62 2.56
N HIS A 81 2.73 -16.67 2.41
CA HIS A 81 3.33 -17.34 3.55
C HIS A 81 4.68 -16.73 3.96
N GLY A 82 5.26 -15.89 3.10
CA GLY A 82 6.65 -15.44 3.23
C GLY A 82 7.67 -16.54 3.01
N ARG A 83 7.28 -17.66 2.37
CA ARG A 83 8.12 -18.85 2.15
C ARG A 83 8.18 -19.19 0.66
N LYS A 84 9.35 -19.04 0.03
CA LYS A 84 9.57 -19.65 -1.29
C LYS A 84 9.82 -21.13 -1.06
N LEU A 85 8.93 -22.01 -1.52
CA LEU A 85 9.22 -23.44 -1.60
C LEU A 85 10.36 -23.61 -2.61
N LYS A 86 11.60 -23.66 -2.13
CA LYS A 86 12.73 -24.11 -2.94
C LYS A 86 12.62 -25.62 -3.01
N GLN A 87 12.39 -26.13 -4.21
CA GLN A 87 12.58 -27.53 -4.54
C GLN A 87 14.06 -27.75 -4.81
N ASP A 88 14.93 -27.52 -3.81
CA ASP A 88 16.29 -28.01 -3.88
C ASP A 88 16.86 -28.28 -2.49
N ARG A 89 17.40 -29.49 -2.37
CA ARG A 89 18.09 -30.02 -1.20
C ARG A 89 19.41 -29.27 -1.04
N ASP A 90 19.89 -29.16 0.20
CA ASP A 90 21.29 -28.81 0.56
C ASP A 90 21.67 -27.36 0.92
N ASN A 91 20.73 -26.47 1.24
CA ASN A 91 21.10 -25.28 2.05
C ASN A 91 19.88 -24.68 2.75
N ALA A 92 19.34 -25.45 3.70
CA ALA A 92 18.44 -24.91 4.71
C ALA A 92 19.27 -24.09 5.70
N GLU A 93 19.80 -22.95 5.24
CA GLU A 93 20.28 -21.91 6.15
C GLU A 93 19.06 -21.38 6.90
N HIS A 94 18.90 -21.96 8.08
CA HIS A 94 18.19 -21.54 9.26
C HIS A 94 17.71 -20.07 9.24
N CYS A 95 16.57 -19.82 8.60
CA CYS A 95 15.75 -18.64 8.87
C CYS A 95 14.70 -19.05 9.90
N GLU A 96 15.15 -19.28 11.14
CA GLU A 96 14.25 -19.41 12.27
C GLU A 96 13.58 -18.03 12.46
N ARG A 97 12.29 -17.96 12.12
CA ARG A 97 11.51 -16.75 12.37
C ARG A 97 11.32 -16.63 13.87
N GLU A 98 11.71 -15.49 14.42
CA GLU A 98 11.07 -15.00 15.63
C GLU A 98 9.55 -14.99 15.37
N PRO A 99 8.72 -15.65 16.21
CA PRO A 99 7.28 -15.51 16.10
C PRO A 99 6.94 -14.03 16.10
N VAL A 100 6.02 -13.61 15.21
CA VAL A 100 5.54 -12.22 15.23
C VAL A 100 4.91 -12.00 16.59
N SER A 101 5.67 -11.36 17.46
CA SER A 101 5.21 -11.08 18.81
C SER A 101 3.94 -10.25 18.71
N ILE A 102 2.89 -10.69 19.40
CA ILE A 102 1.64 -9.95 19.54
C ILE A 102 1.92 -8.49 19.94
N ILE A 103 3.00 -8.24 20.68
CA ILE A 103 3.44 -6.90 21.05
C ILE A 103 3.80 -6.07 19.82
N LYS A 104 4.59 -6.61 18.89
CA LYS A 104 4.97 -5.92 17.64
C LYS A 104 3.73 -5.65 16.76
N PHE A 105 2.77 -6.58 16.73
CA PHE A 105 1.50 -6.39 16.03
C PHE A 105 0.64 -5.28 16.66
N LEU A 106 0.47 -5.30 17.99
CA LEU A 106 -0.30 -4.29 18.71
C LEU A 106 0.31 -2.90 18.58
N ILE A 107 1.65 -2.79 18.66
CA ILE A 107 2.36 -1.51 18.46
C ILE A 107 2.13 -0.95 17.05
N ALA A 108 1.93 -1.78 16.03
CA ALA A 108 1.63 -1.29 14.68
C ALA A 108 0.16 -0.91 14.51
N VAL A 109 -0.77 -1.72 15.02
CA VAL A 109 -2.21 -1.57 14.78
C VAL A 109 -2.83 -0.48 15.64
N VAL A 110 -2.48 -0.40 16.92
CA VAL A 110 -3.12 0.54 17.86
C VAL A 110 -2.90 2.00 17.46
N PRO A 111 -1.68 2.46 17.11
CA PRO A 111 -1.46 3.83 16.66
C PRO A 111 -2.14 4.12 15.32
N ALA A 112 -2.14 3.17 14.39
CA ALA A 112 -2.80 3.33 13.10
C ALA A 112 -4.32 3.49 13.26
N ALA A 113 -4.95 2.64 14.08
CA ALA A 113 -6.37 2.72 14.39
C ALA A 113 -6.73 3.98 15.20
N GLY A 114 -5.86 4.38 16.13
CA GLY A 114 -6.01 5.62 16.88
C GLY A 114 -5.95 6.85 15.99
N PHE A 115 -5.00 6.88 15.04
CA PHE A 115 -4.86 7.96 14.08
C PHE A 115 -6.08 8.06 13.15
N THR A 116 -6.56 6.94 12.60
CA THR A 116 -7.75 6.95 11.75
C THR A 116 -8.99 7.36 12.53
N TYR A 117 -9.18 6.85 13.75
CA TYR A 117 -10.30 7.27 14.60
C TYR A 117 -10.25 8.76 14.92
N TRP A 118 -9.07 9.29 15.27
CA TRP A 118 -8.88 10.71 15.53
C TRP A 118 -9.25 11.56 14.31
N LEU A 119 -8.80 11.15 13.13
CA LEU A 119 -9.06 11.84 11.87
C LEU A 119 -10.55 11.86 11.50
N PHE A 120 -11.31 10.79 11.81
CA PHE A 120 -12.76 10.76 11.66
C PHE A 120 -13.53 11.51 12.75
N SER A 121 -12.90 11.79 13.90
CA SER A 121 -13.51 12.55 14.99
C SER A 121 -13.33 14.08 14.84
N ILE A 122 -12.57 14.54 13.85
CA ILE A 122 -12.42 15.96 13.55
C ILE A 122 -13.80 16.48 13.08
N PRO A 123 -14.33 17.55 13.68
CA PRO A 123 -15.52 18.22 13.12
C PRO A 123 -15.12 18.84 11.78
N ILE A 124 -15.59 18.22 10.69
CA ILE A 124 -15.44 18.71 9.31
C ILE A 124 -16.41 19.86 9.07
#